data_AF-A0A1I1RDA9-F1
#
_entry.id   AF-A0A1I1RDA9-F1
#
_cell.length_a   1.000
_cell.length_b   1.000
_cell.length_c   1.000
_cell.angle_alpha   90.00
_cell.angle_beta   90.00
_cell.angle_gamma   90.00
#
_symmetry.space_group_name_H-M   'P 1'
#
loop_
_entity.id
_entity.type
_entity.pdbx_description
1 polymer ?
#
loop_
_entity_poly.entity_id
_entity_poly.type
_entity_poly.pdbx_seq_one_letter_code
_entity_poly.pdbx_strand_id
1 'polypeptide(L)'
;MIAHEQTHIDRGDARINLLVALFQCVFWFNPLAHLGARRLRHDQELACDASVMRHYLQQRRTYAAALLKSHSGAVAATGIHCHWQSPHPTKERIMSLQHTSPGPLRRLAGRRILALLAVAACGATLGVRAEHAASVARYSVSIAIAEGRPAPVTFELKAEGFETSGKQAIPRVVTPAGEKFSISTGEWRLDMVVNPAATPDKVWLDGKLFKGAALVTTPKLLVQVGERASLRVGDGDGAISMAMIVTPQP
;
A
#
# COMPACT_ATOMS: atom_id res chain seq x y z
N MET A 1 38.22 -4.14 25.64
CA MET A 1 36.94 -4.87 25.76
C MET A 1 35.93 -4.10 26.61
N ILE A 2 36.25 -3.68 27.83
CA ILE A 2 35.29 -2.94 28.69
C ILE A 2 34.75 -1.67 28.01
N ALA A 3 35.61 -0.84 27.42
CA ALA A 3 35.17 0.36 26.68
C ALA A 3 34.28 0.06 25.46
N HIS A 4 34.42 -1.13 24.87
CA HIS A 4 33.58 -1.59 23.74
C HIS A 4 32.17 -1.92 24.23
N GLU A 5 32.07 -2.68 25.33
CA GLU A 5 30.78 -3.00 25.96
C GLU A 5 30.06 -1.74 26.44
N GLN A 6 30.78 -0.81 27.08
CA GLN A 6 30.20 0.47 27.49
C GLN A 6 29.66 1.25 26.29
N THR A 7 30.34 1.22 25.15
CA THR A 7 29.86 1.88 23.93
C THR A 7 28.53 1.29 23.44
N HIS A 8 28.32 -0.03 23.54
CA HIS A 8 27.04 -0.65 23.20
C HIS A 8 25.91 -0.18 24.12
N ILE A 9 26.21 -0.07 25.43
CA ILE A 9 25.26 0.43 26.44
C ILE A 9 24.90 1.89 26.14
N ASP A 10 25.90 2.76 25.96
CA ASP A 10 25.71 4.19 25.74
C ASP A 10 24.92 4.48 24.46
N ARG A 11 25.08 3.65 23.42
CA ARG A 11 24.38 3.78 22.14
C ARG A 11 23.02 3.10 22.12
N GLY A 12 22.73 2.25 23.12
CA GLY A 12 21.48 1.53 23.23
C GLY A 12 21.30 0.43 22.17
N ASP A 13 22.40 -0.19 21.72
CA ASP A 13 22.36 -1.20 20.64
C ASP A 13 21.44 -2.38 21.00
N ALA A 14 21.31 -2.72 22.29
CA ALA A 14 20.37 -3.72 22.78
C ALA A 14 18.89 -3.39 22.44
N ARG A 15 18.49 -2.11 22.55
CA ARG A 15 17.12 -1.67 22.22
C ARG A 15 16.88 -1.77 20.71
N ILE A 16 17.87 -1.41 19.90
CA ILE A 16 17.81 -1.55 18.44
C ILE A 16 17.67 -3.02 18.07
N ASN A 17 18.46 -3.89 18.69
CA ASN A 17 18.41 -5.33 18.45
C ASN A 17 17.06 -5.95 18.85
N LEU A 18 16.43 -5.45 19.91
CA LEU A 18 15.06 -5.84 20.27
C LEU A 18 14.06 -5.46 19.18
N LEU A 19 14.10 -4.22 18.68
CA LEU A 19 13.20 -3.77 17.61
C LEU A 19 13.39 -4.58 16.33
N VAL A 20 14.65 -4.91 16.00
CA VAL A 20 14.99 -5.73 14.83
C VAL A 20 14.51 -7.17 15.00
N ALA A 21 14.63 -7.73 16.21
CA ALA A 21 14.09 -9.06 16.50
C ALA A 21 12.56 -9.08 16.33
N LEU A 22 11.84 -8.07 16.85
CA LEU A 22 10.39 -7.93 16.63
C LEU A 22 10.06 -7.80 15.14
N PHE A 23 10.85 -7.02 14.39
CA PHE A 23 10.71 -6.90 12.93
C PHE A 23 10.91 -8.25 12.24
N GLN A 24 11.92 -9.04 12.63
CA GLN A 24 12.12 -10.39 12.11
C GLN A 24 10.99 -11.35 12.48
N CYS A 25 10.32 -11.17 13.62
CA CYS A 25 9.13 -11.96 13.99
C CYS A 25 7.94 -11.65 13.06
N VAL A 26 7.69 -10.37 12.79
CA VAL A 26 6.62 -9.94 11.87
C VAL A 26 6.92 -10.38 10.44
N PHE A 27 8.18 -10.27 10.02
CA PHE A 27 8.66 -10.59 8.67
C PHE A 27 9.43 -11.92 8.65
N TRP A 28 8.98 -12.91 9.41
CA TRP A 28 9.70 -14.18 9.59
C TRP A 28 9.96 -14.92 8.27
N PHE A 29 9.04 -14.79 7.30
CA PHE A 29 9.13 -15.38 5.98
C PHE A 29 10.04 -14.61 5.01
N ASN A 30 10.47 -13.39 5.35
CA ASN A 30 11.24 -12.53 4.45
C ASN A 30 12.74 -12.74 4.63
N PRO A 31 13.46 -13.38 3.69
CA PRO A 31 14.90 -13.60 3.79
C PRO A 31 15.71 -12.30 3.85
N LEU A 32 15.20 -11.21 3.25
CA LEU A 32 15.85 -9.90 3.27
C LEU A 32 15.81 -9.26 4.66
N ALA A 33 14.77 -9.52 5.46
CA ALA A 33 14.69 -9.03 6.84
C ALA A 33 15.80 -9.66 7.69
N HIS A 34 16.05 -10.96 7.51
CA HIS A 34 17.13 -11.68 8.21
C HIS A 34 18.52 -11.24 7.75
N LEU A 35 18.71 -11.01 6.46
CA LEU A 35 19.96 -10.48 5.92
C LEU A 35 20.23 -9.06 6.43
N GLY A 36 19.21 -8.20 6.44
CA GLY A 36 19.29 -6.84 6.99
C GLY A 36 19.67 -6.85 8.47
N ALA A 37 19.06 -7.72 9.27
CA ALA A 37 19.40 -7.86 10.69
C ALA A 37 20.86 -8.29 10.91
N ARG A 38 21.40 -9.18 10.06
CA ARG A 38 22.82 -9.58 10.11
C ARG A 38 23.75 -8.41 9.76
N ARG A 39 23.41 -7.63 8.73
CA ARG A 39 24.19 -6.45 8.32
C ARG A 39 24.16 -5.34 9.36
N LEU A 40 23.01 -5.09 9.96
CA LEU A 40 22.88 -4.11 11.03
C LEU A 40 23.78 -4.44 12.22
N ARG A 41 23.79 -5.69 12.67
CA ARG A 41 24.68 -6.12 13.77
C ARG A 41 26.15 -5.96 13.39
N HIS A 42 26.52 -6.28 12.15
CA HIS A 42 27.87 -6.05 11.66
C HIS A 42 28.26 -4.56 11.70
N ASP A 43 27.37 -3.69 11.24
CA ASP A 43 27.61 -2.24 11.24
C ASP A 43 27.70 -1.67 12.67
N GLN A 44 26.93 -2.22 13.63
CA GLN A 44 27.03 -1.86 15.05
C GLN A 44 28.43 -2.15 15.59
N GLU A 45 28.96 -3.36 15.37
CA GLU A 45 30.31 -3.75 15.81
C GLU A 45 31.39 -2.83 15.24
N LEU A 46 31.35 -2.56 13.93
CA LEU A 46 32.29 -1.65 13.26
C LEU A 46 32.20 -0.23 13.80
N ALA A 47 30.98 0.27 14.04
CA ALA A 47 30.78 1.61 14.55
C ALA A 47 31.22 1.73 16.02
N CYS A 48 31.06 0.67 16.82
CA CYS A 48 31.55 0.60 18.19
C CYS A 48 33.08 0.56 18.23
N ASP A 49 33.71 -0.29 17.41
CA ASP A 49 35.18 -0.33 17.24
C ASP A 49 35.73 1.05 16.88
N ALA A 50 35.12 1.72 15.89
CA ALA A 50 35.48 3.08 15.51
C ALA A 50 35.26 4.10 16.64
N SER A 51 34.31 3.88 17.55
CA SER A 51 34.07 4.74 18.71
C SER A 51 35.14 4.62 19.77
N VAL A 52 35.51 3.37 20.11
CA VAL A 52 36.59 3.09 21.06
C VAL A 52 37.91 3.64 20.53
N MET A 53 38.20 3.46 19.24
CA MET A 53 39.44 3.96 18.65
C MET A 53 39.57 5.49 18.68
N ARG A 54 38.46 6.25 18.75
CA ARG A 54 38.56 7.72 18.90
C ARG A 54 39.19 8.15 20.23
N HIS A 55 39.02 7.36 21.28
CA HIS A 55 39.52 7.69 22.62
C HIS A 55 40.84 6.98 22.95
N TYR A 56 41.12 5.84 22.31
CA TYR A 56 42.24 4.96 22.64
C TYR A 56 43.14 4.64 21.43
N LEU A 57 43.50 5.65 20.63
CA LEU A 57 44.28 5.48 19.39
C LEU A 57 45.61 4.73 19.61
N GLN A 58 46.30 4.97 20.72
CA GLN A 58 47.60 4.34 21.04
C GLN A 58 47.49 2.87 21.47
N GLN A 59 46.30 2.41 21.88
CA GLN A 59 46.07 1.05 22.39
C GLN A 59 45.57 0.09 21.33
N ARG A 60 45.65 0.48 20.05
CA ARG A 60 45.04 -0.25 18.94
C ARG A 60 45.55 -1.69 18.78
N ARG A 61 46.85 -1.93 18.99
CA ARG A 61 47.42 -3.30 18.95
C ARG A 61 46.87 -4.17 20.07
N THR A 62 46.83 -3.64 21.29
CA THR A 62 46.26 -4.31 22.47
C THR A 62 44.77 -4.60 22.27
N TYR A 63 44.03 -3.66 21.68
CA TYR A 63 42.62 -3.84 21.34
C TYR A 63 42.41 -4.95 20.30
N ALA A 64 43.18 -4.94 19.20
CA ALA A 64 43.12 -5.98 18.18
C ALA A 64 43.48 -7.37 18.72
N ALA A 65 44.48 -7.46 19.60
CA ALA A 65 44.84 -8.71 20.28
C ALA A 65 43.71 -9.21 21.20
N ALA A 66 43.07 -8.30 21.96
CA ALA A 66 41.92 -8.64 22.78
C ALA A 66 40.72 -9.12 21.92
N LEU A 67 40.49 -8.49 20.77
CA LEU A 67 39.46 -8.90 19.82
C LEU A 67 39.74 -10.29 19.24
N LEU A 68 40.98 -10.58 18.84
CA LEU A 68 41.37 -11.91 18.36
C LEU A 68 41.18 -12.98 19.45
N LYS A 69 41.57 -12.68 20.69
CA LYS A 69 41.45 -13.58 21.83
C LYS A 69 39.99 -13.86 22.18
N SER A 70 39.10 -12.86 22.13
CA SER A 70 37.68 -13.06 22.41
C SER A 70 36.99 -13.94 21.36
N HIS A 71 37.44 -13.89 20.11
CA HIS A 71 36.88 -14.69 19.01
C HIS A 71 37.43 -16.12 18.96
N SER A 72 38.70 -16.32 19.32
CA SER A 72 39.32 -17.65 19.30
C SER A 72 38.79 -18.58 20.40
N GLY A 73 38.23 -18.04 21.49
CA GLY A 73 37.55 -18.83 22.52
C GLY A 73 36.13 -19.30 22.16
N ALA A 74 35.46 -18.66 21.19
CA ALA A 74 34.07 -18.96 20.82
C ALA A 74 33.93 -20.12 19.83
N VAL A 75 35.00 -20.45 19.08
CA VAL A 75 34.99 -21.50 18.05
C VAL A 75 35.10 -22.92 18.63
N ALA A 76 35.45 -23.06 19.92
CA ALA A 76 35.74 -24.36 20.54
C ALA A 76 34.52 -25.08 21.15
N ALA A 77 33.31 -24.51 21.12
CA ALA A 77 32.14 -25.14 21.73
C ALA A 77 30.92 -25.07 20.80
N THR A 78 30.74 -26.12 20.00
CA THR A 78 29.51 -26.95 19.95
C THR A 78 29.59 -27.88 18.75
N GLY A 79 29.21 -29.15 18.99
CA GLY A 79 29.24 -30.21 18.00
C GLY A 79 28.34 -29.96 16.79
N ILE A 80 28.38 -30.95 15.90
CA ILE A 80 27.49 -31.14 14.75
C ILE A 80 26.07 -30.68 15.13
N HIS A 81 25.41 -29.93 14.23
CA HIS A 81 24.09 -29.29 14.28
C HIS A 81 24.12 -27.75 14.40
N CYS A 82 23.62 -27.09 13.35
CA CYS A 82 23.52 -25.64 13.10
C CYS A 82 24.82 -24.91 12.72
N HIS A 83 25.10 -24.88 11.41
CA HIS A 83 25.94 -23.88 10.72
C HIS A 83 25.33 -22.45 10.78
N TRP A 84 24.61 -22.12 11.85
CA TRP A 84 24.09 -20.77 12.11
C TRP A 84 25.07 -19.92 12.93
N GLN A 85 26.28 -20.41 13.17
CA GLN A 85 27.35 -19.55 13.67
C GLN A 85 27.67 -18.52 12.59
N SER A 86 27.10 -17.33 12.76
CA SER A 86 27.39 -16.17 11.92
C SER A 86 28.91 -16.02 11.90
N PRO A 87 29.57 -16.04 10.74
CA PRO A 87 31.00 -15.76 10.67
C PRO A 87 31.20 -14.40 11.32
N HIS A 88 31.78 -14.37 12.52
CA HIS A 88 32.08 -13.11 13.14
C HIS A 88 33.13 -12.45 12.26
N PRO A 89 32.87 -11.22 11.78
CA PRO A 89 33.69 -10.57 10.76
C PRO A 89 34.96 -9.97 11.37
N THR A 90 35.71 -10.79 12.12
CA THR A 90 36.92 -10.39 12.86
C THR A 90 37.95 -9.77 11.92
N LYS A 91 38.08 -10.31 10.70
CA LYS A 91 38.94 -9.75 9.65
C LYS A 91 38.54 -8.31 9.31
N GLU A 92 37.25 -8.09 9.00
CA GLU A 92 36.74 -6.76 8.61
C GLU A 92 36.83 -5.77 9.76
N ARG A 93 36.58 -6.21 11.00
CA ARG A 93 36.78 -5.39 12.20
C ARG A 93 38.24 -4.96 12.33
N ILE A 94 39.21 -5.89 12.25
CA ILE A 94 40.65 -5.57 12.32
C ILE A 94 41.08 -4.65 11.18
N MET A 95 40.60 -4.90 9.95
CA MET A 95 40.85 -4.03 8.81
C MET A 95 40.27 -2.63 9.04
N SER A 96 39.07 -2.52 9.62
CA SER A 96 38.45 -1.22 9.92
C SER A 96 39.27 -0.40 10.91
N LEU A 97 39.96 -1.05 11.87
CA LEU A 97 40.86 -0.36 12.79
C LEU A 97 42.00 0.35 12.04
N GLN A 98 42.43 -0.17 10.86
CA GLN A 98 43.46 0.41 10.01
C GLN A 98 43.11 1.74 9.39
N HIS A 99 41.82 2.04 9.26
CA HIS A 99 41.37 3.29 8.67
C HIS A 99 41.14 4.34 9.75
N THR A 100 41.52 5.58 9.44
CA THR A 100 41.18 6.72 10.28
C THR A 100 39.69 7.01 10.17
N SER A 101 39.06 7.29 11.31
CA SER A 101 37.64 7.65 11.33
C SER A 101 37.38 8.90 10.48
N PRO A 102 36.31 8.93 9.66
CA PRO A 102 35.99 10.09 8.85
C PRO A 102 35.72 11.32 9.71
N GLY A 103 36.19 12.49 9.25
CA GLY A 103 36.04 13.76 9.95
C GLY A 103 34.57 14.21 10.11
N PRO A 104 34.31 15.22 10.98
CA PRO A 104 32.95 15.64 11.34
C PRO A 104 32.12 16.13 10.15
N LEU A 105 32.73 16.82 9.19
CA LEU A 105 32.06 17.30 7.97
C LEU A 105 31.53 16.13 7.11
N ARG A 106 32.34 15.10 6.88
CA ARG A 106 31.94 13.91 6.11
C ARG A 106 30.80 13.14 6.79
N ARG A 107 30.79 13.13 8.12
CA ARG A 107 29.71 12.53 8.91
C ARG A 107 28.41 13.31 8.80
N LEU A 108 28.47 14.64 8.88
CA LEU A 108 27.29 15.49 8.73
C LEU A 108 26.69 15.36 7.32
N ALA A 109 27.54 15.37 6.28
CA ALA A 109 27.11 15.13 4.91
C ALA A 109 26.41 13.77 4.77
N GLY A 110 27.00 12.71 5.33
CA GLY A 110 26.38 11.38 5.36
C GLY A 110 25.00 11.36 6.03
N ARG A 111 24.84 12.02 7.19
CA ARG A 111 23.55 12.12 7.89
C ARG A 111 22.50 12.86 7.05
N ARG A 112 22.90 13.94 6.36
CA ARG A 112 21.99 14.70 5.48
C ARG A 112 21.56 13.88 4.27
N ILE A 113 22.48 13.17 3.63
CA ILE A 113 22.17 12.30 2.49
C ILE A 113 21.20 11.19 2.93
N LEU A 114 21.45 10.55 4.08
CA LEU A 114 20.55 9.51 4.61
C LEU A 114 19.15 10.06 4.89
N ALA A 115 19.05 11.25 5.50
CA ALA A 115 17.78 11.91 5.76
C ALA A 115 17.03 12.25 4.45
N LEU A 116 17.73 12.77 3.44
CA LEU A 116 17.15 13.06 2.13
C LEU A 116 16.62 11.80 1.45
N LEU A 117 17.38 10.71 1.48
CA LEU A 117 16.94 9.42 0.92
C LEU A 117 15.72 8.86 1.65
N ALA A 118 15.66 8.97 2.98
CA ALA A 118 14.50 8.55 3.75
C ALA A 118 13.24 9.35 3.40
N VAL A 119 13.37 10.68 3.28
CA VAL A 119 12.27 11.56 2.86
C VAL A 119 11.82 11.25 1.43
N ALA A 120 12.76 11.07 0.50
CA ALA A 120 12.46 10.74 -0.89
C ALA A 120 11.73 9.39 -1.01
N ALA A 121 12.17 8.37 -0.26
CA ALA A 121 11.50 7.06 -0.22
C ALA A 121 10.06 7.18 0.31
N CYS A 122 9.84 7.94 1.40
CA CYS A 122 8.50 8.20 1.91
C CYS A 122 7.63 8.96 0.88
N GLY A 123 8.18 10.00 0.25
CA GLY A 123 7.49 10.79 -0.77
C GLY A 123 7.03 9.95 -1.97
N ALA A 124 7.89 9.05 -2.46
CA ALA A 124 7.55 8.15 -3.57
C ALA A 124 6.36 7.25 -3.22
N THR A 125 6.32 6.69 -2.00
CA THR A 125 5.19 5.82 -1.60
C THR A 125 3.86 6.55 -1.46
N LEU A 126 3.89 7.83 -1.09
CA LEU A 126 2.68 8.66 -1.01
C LEU A 126 2.22 9.10 -2.41
N GLY A 127 3.15 9.44 -3.31
CA GLY A 127 2.85 9.81 -4.69
C GLY A 127 2.12 8.70 -5.47
N VAL A 128 2.61 7.46 -5.38
CA VAL A 128 1.97 6.30 -6.05
C VAL A 128 0.53 6.08 -5.58
N ARG A 129 0.22 6.36 -4.30
CA ARG A 129 -1.14 6.24 -3.78
C ARG A 129 -2.05 7.37 -4.26
N ALA A 130 -1.52 8.59 -4.38
CA ALA A 130 -2.27 9.74 -4.86
C ALA A 130 -2.64 9.60 -6.35
N GLU A 131 -1.71 9.10 -7.18
CA GLU A 131 -1.97 8.83 -8.60
C GLU A 131 -3.05 7.75 -8.79
N HIS A 132 -3.01 6.68 -8.00
CA HIS A 132 -4.06 5.66 -8.04
C HIS A 132 -5.45 6.19 -7.64
N ALA A 133 -5.53 7.09 -6.66
CA ALA A 133 -6.80 7.70 -6.24
C ALA A 133 -7.34 8.71 -7.27
N ALA A 134 -6.45 9.45 -7.94
CA ALA A 134 -6.83 10.39 -9.00
C ALA A 134 -7.20 9.68 -10.32
N SER A 135 -6.73 8.46 -10.54
CA SER A 135 -6.98 7.66 -11.75
C SER A 135 -8.37 7.00 -11.79
N VAL A 136 -9.19 7.08 -10.73
CA VAL A 136 -10.52 6.45 -10.73
C VAL A 136 -11.47 7.25 -11.62
N ALA A 137 -11.77 6.70 -12.81
CA ALA A 137 -12.71 7.31 -13.74
C ALA A 137 -14.09 7.50 -13.09
N ARG A 138 -14.69 8.68 -13.28
CA ARG A 138 -16.06 8.98 -12.84
C ARG A 138 -17.00 8.93 -14.03
N TYR A 139 -18.15 8.30 -13.84
CA TYR A 139 -19.17 8.20 -14.88
C TYR A 139 -20.48 8.80 -14.38
N SER A 140 -21.16 9.53 -15.26
CA SER A 140 -22.54 9.93 -15.05
C SER A 140 -23.46 9.02 -15.84
N VAL A 141 -24.38 8.35 -15.16
CA VAL A 141 -25.36 7.45 -15.76
C VAL A 141 -26.72 8.11 -15.69
N SER A 142 -27.34 8.33 -16.86
CA SER A 142 -28.71 8.85 -16.96
C SER A 142 -29.65 7.70 -17.26
N ILE A 143 -30.69 7.46 -16.44
CA ILE A 143 -31.54 6.25 -16.55
C ILE A 143 -33.02 6.63 -16.60
N ALA A 144 -33.77 6.09 -17.56
CA ALA A 144 -35.22 6.16 -17.62
C ALA A 144 -35.80 4.73 -17.58
N ILE A 145 -36.75 4.46 -16.67
CA ILE A 145 -37.44 3.17 -16.51
C ILE A 145 -38.92 3.42 -16.81
N ALA A 146 -39.55 2.65 -17.70
CA ALA A 146 -40.98 2.74 -18.03
C ALA A 146 -41.62 1.35 -18.14
N GLU A 147 -42.85 1.19 -17.63
CA GLU A 147 -43.72 0.03 -17.91
C GLU A 147 -44.50 0.32 -19.21
N GLY A 148 -44.38 -0.56 -20.22
CA GLY A 148 -45.02 -0.40 -21.53
C GLY A 148 -44.23 0.46 -22.53
N ARG A 149 -44.85 1.52 -23.09
CA ARG A 149 -44.18 2.43 -24.05
C ARG A 149 -43.19 3.35 -23.31
N PRO A 150 -42.09 3.78 -23.96
CA PRO A 150 -41.09 4.65 -23.35
C PRO A 150 -41.67 6.07 -23.16
N ALA A 151 -42.41 6.28 -22.08
CA ALA A 151 -42.79 7.59 -21.58
C ALA A 151 -41.82 8.02 -20.47
N PRO A 152 -41.52 9.31 -20.32
CA PRO A 152 -40.69 9.81 -19.23
C PRO A 152 -41.40 9.57 -17.89
N VAL A 153 -40.87 8.65 -17.09
CA VAL A 153 -41.38 8.37 -15.74
C VAL A 153 -40.92 9.46 -14.78
N THR A 154 -41.82 9.88 -13.89
CA THR A 154 -41.56 10.90 -12.87
C THR A 154 -41.01 10.21 -11.63
N PHE A 155 -39.89 10.70 -11.10
CA PHE A 155 -39.22 10.13 -9.93
C PHE A 155 -39.30 11.06 -8.73
N GLU A 156 -39.61 10.52 -7.55
CA GLU A 156 -39.30 11.14 -6.27
C GLU A 156 -37.93 10.65 -5.81
N LEU A 157 -36.94 11.53 -5.88
CA LEU A 157 -35.62 11.29 -5.28
C LEU A 157 -35.69 11.65 -3.80
N LYS A 158 -35.58 10.64 -2.91
CA LYS A 158 -35.19 10.87 -1.51
C LYS A 158 -33.67 10.85 -1.43
N ALA A 159 -33.04 11.97 -1.75
CA ALA A 159 -31.70 12.28 -1.29
C ALA A 159 -31.82 13.21 -0.08
N GLU A 160 -31.08 12.95 1.00
CA GLU A 160 -31.05 13.86 2.16
C GLU A 160 -30.69 15.27 1.66
N GLY A 161 -31.65 16.19 1.73
CA GLY A 161 -31.50 17.60 1.34
C GLY A 161 -32.12 18.04 0.00
N PHE A 162 -32.86 17.19 -0.72
CA PHE A 162 -33.51 17.63 -1.98
C PHE A 162 -34.93 17.08 -2.13
N GLU A 163 -35.94 17.94 -1.91
CA GLU A 163 -37.34 17.68 -2.29
C GLU A 163 -37.57 18.23 -3.71
N THR A 164 -37.73 17.35 -4.70
CA THR A 164 -38.21 17.74 -6.04
C THR A 164 -39.65 17.30 -6.22
N SER A 165 -40.57 18.23 -5.91
CA SER A 165 -41.99 18.14 -6.28
C SER A 165 -42.17 18.43 -7.78
N GLY A 166 -42.69 17.44 -8.52
CA GLY A 166 -43.47 17.67 -9.74
C GLY A 166 -42.75 18.05 -11.04
N LYS A 167 -41.43 17.93 -11.16
CA LYS A 167 -40.72 18.17 -12.44
C LYS A 167 -40.28 16.85 -13.09
N GLN A 168 -40.75 16.61 -14.32
CA GLN A 168 -40.25 15.52 -15.18
C GLN A 168 -38.75 15.73 -15.44
N ALA A 169 -37.91 14.85 -14.92
CA ALA A 169 -36.46 14.90 -15.13
C ALA A 169 -35.89 13.50 -15.30
N ILE A 170 -34.94 13.34 -16.24
CA ILE A 170 -34.15 12.11 -16.38
C ILE A 170 -33.08 12.12 -15.28
N PRO A 171 -33.09 11.18 -14.32
CA PRO A 171 -32.12 11.18 -13.23
C PRO A 171 -30.71 10.93 -13.78
N ARG A 172 -29.77 11.79 -13.38
CA ARG A 172 -28.34 11.66 -13.68
C ARG A 172 -27.59 11.35 -12.40
N VAL A 173 -27.07 10.13 -12.28
CA VAL A 173 -26.27 9.69 -11.12
C VAL A 173 -24.80 9.76 -11.48
N VAL A 174 -23.99 10.47 -10.69
CA VAL A 174 -22.54 10.48 -10.83
C VAL A 174 -21.96 9.47 -9.85
N THR A 175 -21.27 8.46 -10.37
CA THR A 175 -20.65 7.41 -9.57
C THR A 175 -19.19 7.21 -9.99
N PRO A 176 -18.27 6.96 -9.04
CA PRO A 176 -16.97 6.40 -9.35
C PRO A 176 -17.11 5.02 -10.02
N ALA A 177 -16.16 4.67 -10.89
CA ALA A 177 -16.07 3.32 -11.43
C ALA A 177 -15.93 2.28 -10.32
N GLY A 178 -16.68 1.19 -10.40
CA GLY A 178 -16.69 0.09 -9.43
C GLY A 178 -17.55 0.33 -8.19
N GLU A 179 -18.10 1.53 -8.00
CA GLU A 179 -19.04 1.80 -6.89
C GLU A 179 -20.48 1.43 -7.24
N LYS A 180 -21.20 0.96 -6.21
CA LYS A 180 -22.62 0.60 -6.30
C LYS A 180 -23.47 1.84 -6.08
N PHE A 181 -24.43 2.06 -6.97
CA PHE A 181 -25.49 3.05 -6.77
C PHE A 181 -26.85 2.38 -6.95
N SER A 182 -27.86 2.94 -6.27
CA SER A 182 -29.22 2.43 -6.28
C SER A 182 -30.19 3.53 -6.71
N ILE A 183 -31.13 3.19 -7.58
CA ILE A 183 -32.22 4.06 -8.02
C ILE A 183 -33.54 3.34 -7.74
N SER A 184 -34.51 4.04 -7.16
CA SER A 184 -35.85 3.50 -6.90
C SER A 184 -36.95 4.36 -7.51
N THR A 185 -38.00 3.73 -8.03
CA THR A 185 -39.15 4.35 -8.69
C THR A 185 -40.42 3.59 -8.34
N GLY A 186 -41.26 4.15 -7.47
CA GLY A 186 -42.45 3.43 -6.98
C GLY A 186 -42.05 2.10 -6.32
N GLU A 187 -42.58 0.98 -6.83
CA GLU A 187 -42.24 -0.37 -6.36
C GLU A 187 -40.91 -0.92 -6.92
N TRP A 188 -40.28 -0.24 -7.87
CA TRP A 188 -39.09 -0.73 -8.55
C TRP A 188 -37.81 -0.22 -7.91
N ARG A 189 -36.82 -1.10 -7.78
CA ARG A 189 -35.45 -0.73 -7.33
C ARG A 189 -34.42 -1.33 -8.27
N LEU A 190 -33.46 -0.52 -8.69
CA LEU A 190 -32.36 -0.88 -9.55
C LEU A 190 -31.04 -0.58 -8.84
N ASP A 191 -30.27 -1.62 -8.55
CA ASP A 191 -28.89 -1.51 -8.05
C ASP A 191 -27.94 -1.70 -9.23
N MET A 192 -26.97 -0.81 -9.42
CA MET A 192 -26.03 -0.86 -10.55
C MET A 192 -24.59 -0.57 -10.14
N VAL A 193 -23.67 -1.14 -10.91
CA VAL A 193 -22.22 -0.87 -10.86
C VAL A 193 -21.73 -0.58 -12.27
N VAL A 194 -20.94 0.48 -12.43
CA VAL A 194 -20.26 0.80 -13.69
C VAL A 194 -18.81 0.35 -13.60
N ASN A 195 -18.41 -0.60 -14.44
CA ASN A 195 -17.04 -1.10 -14.51
C ASN A 195 -16.38 -0.71 -15.84
N PRO A 196 -15.11 -0.30 -15.86
CA PRO A 196 -14.40 -0.03 -17.12
C PRO A 196 -14.30 -1.31 -17.96
N ALA A 197 -14.47 -1.21 -19.29
CA ALA A 197 -14.17 -2.31 -20.20
C ALA A 197 -12.68 -2.30 -20.61
N ALA A 198 -12.26 -3.30 -21.38
CA ALA A 198 -10.89 -3.37 -21.90
C ALA A 198 -10.56 -2.20 -22.86
N THR A 199 -11.58 -1.55 -23.43
CA THR A 199 -11.44 -0.38 -24.28
C THR A 199 -12.07 0.85 -23.62
N PRO A 200 -11.44 2.04 -23.71
CA PRO A 200 -11.85 3.24 -22.97
C PRO A 200 -13.19 3.84 -23.43
N ASP A 201 -13.66 3.45 -24.61
CA ASP A 201 -14.95 3.82 -25.21
C ASP A 201 -16.12 2.95 -24.72
N LYS A 202 -15.86 1.90 -23.94
CA LYS A 202 -16.89 0.97 -23.47
C LYS A 202 -16.85 0.77 -21.97
N VAL A 203 -18.02 0.51 -21.40
CA VAL A 203 -18.19 0.22 -19.97
C VAL A 203 -19.14 -0.95 -19.77
N TRP A 204 -18.86 -1.75 -18.75
CA TRP A 204 -19.77 -2.76 -18.25
C TRP A 204 -20.74 -2.15 -17.25
N LEU A 205 -22.02 -2.43 -17.44
CA LEU A 205 -23.08 -2.10 -16.52
C LEU A 205 -23.61 -3.40 -15.93
N ASP A 206 -23.30 -3.65 -14.67
CA ASP A 206 -23.80 -4.79 -13.90
C ASP A 206 -24.97 -4.31 -13.04
N GLY A 207 -26.19 -4.76 -13.33
CA GLY A 207 -27.42 -4.33 -12.66
C GLY A 207 -28.14 -5.45 -11.93
N LYS A 208 -28.94 -5.09 -10.94
CA LYS A 208 -29.95 -5.94 -10.29
C LYS A 208 -31.26 -5.16 -10.19
N LEU A 209 -32.32 -5.68 -10.80
CA LEU A 209 -33.65 -5.09 -10.81
C LEU A 209 -34.56 -5.85 -9.84
N PHE A 210 -35.24 -5.11 -8.97
CA PHE A 210 -36.16 -5.61 -7.97
C PHE A 210 -37.55 -4.96 -8.13
N LYS A 211 -38.59 -5.71 -7.80
CA LYS A 211 -39.96 -5.22 -7.60
C LYS A 211 -40.37 -5.51 -6.16
N GLY A 212 -40.53 -4.47 -5.33
CA GLY A 212 -40.61 -4.61 -3.88
C GLY A 212 -39.36 -5.31 -3.33
N ALA A 213 -39.55 -6.44 -2.66
CA ALA A 213 -38.45 -7.28 -2.15
C ALA A 213 -38.00 -8.39 -3.14
N ALA A 214 -38.73 -8.60 -4.25
CA ALA A 214 -38.45 -9.68 -5.18
C ALA A 214 -37.43 -9.26 -6.24
N LEU A 215 -36.38 -10.07 -6.44
CA LEU A 215 -35.43 -9.89 -7.54
C LEU A 215 -36.09 -10.34 -8.86
N VAL A 216 -36.14 -9.43 -9.84
CA VAL A 216 -36.73 -9.69 -11.15
C VAL A 216 -35.68 -10.13 -12.15
N THR A 217 -34.54 -9.43 -12.24
CA THR A 217 -33.46 -9.79 -13.17
C THR A 217 -32.12 -9.18 -12.76
N THR A 218 -31.03 -9.72 -13.30
CA THR A 218 -29.66 -9.23 -13.10
C THR A 218 -29.00 -8.92 -14.45
N PRO A 219 -29.34 -7.79 -15.10
CA PRO A 219 -28.82 -7.48 -16.42
C PRO A 219 -27.33 -7.15 -16.38
N LYS A 220 -26.59 -7.68 -17.35
CA LYS A 220 -25.20 -7.31 -17.61
C LYS A 220 -25.07 -6.83 -19.04
N LEU A 221 -24.68 -5.57 -19.20
CA LEU A 221 -24.66 -4.89 -20.50
C LEU A 221 -23.28 -4.29 -20.75
N LEU A 222 -22.79 -4.44 -21.98
CA LEU A 222 -21.64 -3.68 -22.47
C LEU A 222 -22.18 -2.48 -23.24
N VAL A 223 -21.87 -1.27 -22.78
CA VAL A 223 -22.40 -0.02 -23.34
C VAL A 223 -21.27 0.86 -23.84
N GLN A 224 -21.47 1.45 -25.00
CA GLN A 224 -20.57 2.46 -25.54
C GLN A 224 -20.82 3.81 -24.88
N VAL A 225 -19.75 4.45 -24.42
CA VAL A 225 -19.80 5.72 -23.71
C VAL A 225 -20.37 6.81 -24.63
N GLY A 226 -21.40 7.52 -24.17
CA GLY A 226 -22.10 8.56 -24.92
C GLY A 226 -23.30 8.06 -25.75
N GLU A 227 -23.46 6.75 -25.92
CA GLU A 227 -24.58 6.17 -26.66
C GLU A 227 -25.73 5.72 -25.74
N ARG A 228 -26.95 5.70 -26.31
CA ARG A 228 -28.15 5.25 -25.61
C ARG A 228 -28.24 3.72 -25.67
N ALA A 229 -28.02 3.06 -24.54
CA ALA A 229 -28.37 1.66 -24.37
C ALA A 229 -29.81 1.52 -23.91
N SER A 230 -30.49 0.47 -24.36
CA SER A 230 -31.84 0.15 -23.90
C SER A 230 -31.97 -1.34 -23.59
N LEU A 231 -32.62 -1.65 -22.48
CA LEU A 231 -32.91 -2.99 -22.02
C LEU A 231 -34.42 -3.14 -21.92
N ARG A 232 -34.98 -4.19 -22.53
CA ARG A 232 -36.38 -4.57 -22.34
C ARG A 232 -36.44 -5.90 -21.61
N VAL A 233 -37.24 -5.97 -20.54
CA VAL A 233 -37.38 -7.16 -19.70
C VAL A 233 -38.86 -7.55 -19.66
N GLY A 234 -39.17 -8.78 -20.11
CA GLY A 234 -40.53 -9.32 -20.20
C GLY A 234 -41.15 -9.22 -21.61
N ASP A 235 -42.27 -9.92 -21.81
CA ASP A 235 -43.04 -9.95 -23.06
C ASP A 235 -44.52 -9.59 -22.79
N GLY A 236 -45.18 -8.87 -23.71
CA GLY A 236 -46.56 -8.37 -23.55
C GLY A 236 -46.72 -7.02 -22.82
N ASP A 237 -47.95 -6.72 -22.35
CA ASP A 237 -48.36 -5.43 -21.74
C ASP A 237 -47.70 -5.13 -20.37
N GLY A 238 -47.01 -6.10 -19.77
CA GLY A 238 -46.23 -5.94 -18.53
C GLY A 238 -44.73 -5.78 -18.75
N ALA A 239 -44.26 -5.58 -19.99
CA ALA A 239 -42.83 -5.46 -20.29
C ALA A 239 -42.27 -4.11 -19.81
N ILE A 240 -41.09 -4.15 -19.20
CA ILE A 240 -40.36 -2.95 -18.73
C ILE A 240 -39.31 -2.59 -19.76
N SER A 241 -39.25 -1.31 -20.12
CA SER A 241 -38.18 -0.75 -20.92
C SER A 241 -37.34 0.20 -20.07
N MET A 242 -36.03 0.00 -20.12
CA MET A 242 -35.03 0.85 -19.48
C MET A 242 -34.16 1.45 -20.57
N ALA A 243 -33.91 2.75 -20.51
CA ALA A 243 -32.95 3.44 -21.37
C ALA A 243 -31.89 4.10 -20.50
N MET A 244 -30.62 3.95 -20.89
CA MET A 244 -29.48 4.44 -20.12
C MET A 244 -28.42 5.04 -21.03
N ILE A 245 -27.84 6.17 -20.61
CA ILE A 245 -26.71 6.83 -21.29
C ILE A 245 -25.61 7.01 -20.25
N VAL A 246 -24.41 6.52 -20.55
CA VAL A 246 -23.23 6.70 -19.70
C VAL A 246 -22.33 7.76 -20.32
N THR A 247 -22.03 8.82 -19.58
CA THR A 247 -21.15 9.91 -20.03
C THR A 247 -19.98 10.01 -19.06
N PRO A 248 -18.72 10.11 -19.54
CA PRO A 248 -17.57 10.25 -18.66
C PRO A 248 -17.58 11.65 -18.04
N GLN A 249 -17.13 11.76 -16.80
CA GLN A 249 -16.93 13.03 -16.11
C GLN A 249 -15.43 13.37 -16.10
N PRO A 250 -15.08 14.65 -16.29
CA PRO A 250 -13.69 15.11 -16.17
C PRO A 250 -13.16 15.01 -14.74
#